data_AF-A0A958L7I9-F1
#
_entry.id   AF-A0A958L7I9-F1
#
_cell.length_a   1.000
_cell.length_b   1.000
_cell.length_c   1.000
_cell.angle_alpha   90.00
_cell.angle_beta   90.00
_cell.angle_gamma   90.00
#
_symmetry.space_group_name_H-M   'P 1'
#
loop_
_entity.id
_entity.type
_entity.pdbx_description
1 polymer ?
#
loop_
_entity_poly.entity_id
_entity_poly.type
_entity_poly.pdbx_seq_one_letter_code
_entity_poly.pdbx_strand_id
1 'polypeptide(L)'
;MSIEETLGIFFFTLAGASAVILLGSKTLSDSLILLFPKTVNFFLSRVGESRIMNTLGGAVISILTQTPIASVYMAIGFGNSGLYSRKQVSTFMSGLGLAAVVPLWLIVFNWGWYELIFLSIGFYPAYLGTREKSVAFGRFFLGTGLVILGTRLLKVGLGSLPQMAFVLYQDFFSGPVNLIAILSICWIFVLLLFAMRSLLVPLAITLALFDADYISGIYATSFLIAIL
;
A
#
# COMPACT_ATOMS: atom_id res chain seq x y z
N MET A 1 -9.42 -8.00 -31.29
CA MET A 1 -9.72 -7.72 -29.88
C MET A 1 -10.03 -6.25 -29.79
N SER A 2 -11.21 -5.87 -29.32
CA SER A 2 -11.64 -4.46 -29.36
C SER A 2 -10.89 -3.63 -28.31
N ILE A 3 -10.78 -2.31 -28.54
CA ILE A 3 -10.13 -1.36 -27.60
C ILE A 3 -10.82 -1.41 -26.23
N GLU A 4 -12.15 -1.53 -26.21
CA GLU A 4 -12.94 -1.60 -24.99
C GLU A 4 -12.65 -2.87 -24.18
N GLU A 5 -12.44 -4.02 -24.83
CA GLU A 5 -12.03 -5.26 -24.16
C GLU A 5 -10.63 -5.15 -23.57
N THR A 6 -9.69 -4.57 -24.33
CA THR A 6 -8.29 -4.43 -23.92
C THR A 6 -8.14 -3.45 -22.76
N LEU A 7 -8.82 -2.29 -22.83
CA LEU A 7 -8.91 -1.34 -21.73
C LEU A 7 -9.62 -1.95 -20.52
N GLY A 8 -10.73 -2.68 -20.74
CA GLY A 8 -11.45 -3.36 -19.67
C GLY A 8 -10.54 -4.30 -18.89
N ILE A 9 -9.81 -5.18 -19.58
CA ILE A 9 -8.88 -6.13 -18.97
C ILE A 9 -7.79 -5.39 -18.18
N PHE A 10 -7.26 -4.29 -18.70
CA PHE A 10 -6.27 -3.47 -18.00
C PHE A 10 -6.80 -2.90 -16.69
N PHE A 11 -7.96 -2.23 -16.75
CA PHE A 11 -8.59 -1.63 -15.56
C PHE A 11 -8.99 -2.68 -14.54
N PHE A 12 -9.55 -3.82 -14.96
CA PHE A 12 -9.88 -4.92 -14.05
C PHE A 12 -8.62 -5.55 -13.44
N THR A 13 -7.53 -5.68 -14.19
CA THR A 13 -6.26 -6.19 -13.68
C THR A 13 -5.67 -5.24 -12.64
N LEU A 14 -5.65 -3.92 -12.92
CA LEU A 14 -5.18 -2.92 -11.97
C LEU A 14 -6.07 -2.82 -10.73
N ALA A 15 -7.39 -2.79 -10.89
CA ALA A 15 -8.33 -2.74 -9.80
C ALA A 15 -8.26 -4.01 -8.94
N GLY A 16 -8.15 -5.18 -9.57
CA GLY A 16 -7.97 -6.47 -8.91
C GLY A 16 -6.66 -6.54 -8.14
N ALA A 17 -5.54 -6.19 -8.78
CA ALA A 17 -4.22 -6.15 -8.12
C ALA A 17 -4.23 -5.19 -6.92
N SER A 18 -4.81 -4.00 -7.09
CA SER A 18 -4.96 -3.02 -6.01
C SER A 18 -5.81 -3.59 -4.87
N ALA A 19 -6.96 -4.20 -5.16
CA ALA A 19 -7.84 -4.83 -4.17
C ALA A 19 -7.13 -5.93 -3.38
N VAL A 20 -6.30 -6.74 -4.05
CA VAL A 20 -5.47 -7.77 -3.39
C VAL A 20 -4.45 -7.14 -2.45
N ILE A 21 -3.73 -6.09 -2.88
CA ILE A 21 -2.80 -5.36 -2.01
C ILE A 21 -3.54 -4.77 -0.80
N LEU A 22 -4.73 -4.24 -1.00
CA LEU A 22 -5.53 -3.64 0.07
C LEU A 22 -5.95 -4.68 1.10
N LEU A 23 -6.49 -5.80 0.64
CA LEU A 23 -6.83 -6.93 1.50
C LEU A 23 -5.60 -7.42 2.27
N GLY A 24 -4.46 -7.55 1.59
CA GLY A 24 -3.18 -7.92 2.21
C GLY A 24 -2.73 -6.93 3.27
N SER A 25 -2.73 -5.64 2.96
CA SER A 25 -2.32 -4.55 3.85
C SER A 25 -3.18 -4.46 5.11
N LYS A 26 -4.51 -4.61 4.97
CA LYS A 26 -5.45 -4.63 6.08
C LYS A 26 -5.23 -5.85 6.97
N THR A 27 -5.15 -7.03 6.36
CA THR A 27 -4.92 -8.29 7.09
C THR A 27 -3.58 -8.26 7.83
N LEU A 28 -2.54 -7.71 7.20
CA LEU A 28 -1.22 -7.52 7.78
C LEU A 28 -1.25 -6.57 8.98
N SER A 29 -1.85 -5.39 8.83
CA SER A 29 -2.03 -4.40 9.90
C SER A 29 -2.77 -4.99 11.11
N ASP A 30 -3.93 -5.62 10.87
CA ASP A 30 -4.74 -6.21 11.93
C ASP A 30 -3.97 -7.31 12.68
N SER A 31 -3.21 -8.13 11.95
CA SER A 31 -2.39 -9.19 12.53
C SER A 31 -1.24 -8.65 13.38
N LEU A 32 -0.58 -7.59 12.91
CA LEU A 32 0.49 -6.93 13.66
C LEU A 32 -0.02 -6.36 14.99
N ILE A 33 -1.19 -5.72 14.98
CA ILE A 33 -1.82 -5.18 16.20
C ILE A 33 -2.14 -6.31 17.19
N LEU A 34 -2.66 -7.45 16.69
CA LEU A 34 -2.96 -8.63 17.52
C LEU A 34 -1.71 -9.34 18.06
N LEU A 35 -0.61 -9.34 17.32
CA LEU A 35 0.65 -9.94 17.74
C LEU A 35 1.41 -9.10 18.77
N PHE A 36 1.27 -7.77 18.70
CA PHE A 36 2.05 -6.83 19.51
C PHE A 36 1.22 -5.86 20.39
N PRO A 37 0.22 -6.34 21.16
CA PRO A 37 -0.63 -5.45 21.98
C PRO A 37 0.17 -4.73 23.07
N LYS A 38 1.20 -5.40 23.64
CA LYS A 38 2.09 -4.81 24.64
C LYS A 38 2.92 -3.66 24.07
N THR A 39 3.35 -3.78 22.81
CA THR A 39 4.13 -2.74 22.13
C THR A 39 3.28 -1.50 21.90
N VAL A 40 2.03 -1.68 21.44
CA VAL A 40 1.07 -0.58 21.29
C VAL A 40 0.87 0.14 22.62
N ASN A 41 0.56 -0.61 23.69
CA ASN A 41 0.34 -0.04 25.02
C ASN A 41 1.59 0.65 25.59
N PHE A 42 2.78 0.06 25.37
CA PHE A 42 4.04 0.64 25.81
C PHE A 42 4.27 2.02 25.19
N PHE A 43 4.15 2.13 23.86
CA PHE A 43 4.33 3.41 23.20
C PHE A 43 3.21 4.39 23.56
N LEU A 44 1.96 3.96 23.68
CA LEU A 44 0.87 4.83 24.16
C LEU A 44 1.12 5.35 25.59
N SER A 45 1.74 4.55 26.46
CA SER A 45 2.00 4.94 27.86
C SER A 45 3.20 5.87 28.05
N ARG A 46 4.19 5.80 27.15
CA ARG A 46 5.44 6.59 27.22
C ARG A 46 5.52 7.73 26.22
N VAL A 47 4.47 7.86 25.44
CA VAL A 47 4.21 8.98 24.57
C VAL A 47 4.26 10.27 25.41
N GLY A 48 5.12 11.20 25.01
CA GLY A 48 5.34 12.47 25.68
C GLY A 48 6.59 12.56 26.56
N GLU A 49 7.24 11.46 26.92
CA GLU A 49 8.42 11.47 27.82
C GLU A 49 9.66 12.10 27.19
N SER A 50 9.91 11.86 25.89
CA SER A 50 11.07 12.41 25.20
C SER A 50 10.81 12.59 23.70
N ARG A 51 11.58 13.50 23.08
CA ARG A 51 11.52 13.74 21.62
C ARG A 51 11.73 12.44 20.83
N ILE A 52 12.69 11.63 21.27
CA ILE A 52 13.06 10.37 20.63
C ILE A 52 11.94 9.33 20.78
N MET A 53 11.36 9.22 21.99
CA MET A 53 10.25 8.29 22.23
C MET A 53 9.03 8.63 21.39
N ASN A 54 8.75 9.91 21.14
CA ASN A 54 7.62 10.32 20.29
C ASN A 54 7.83 9.95 18.83
N THR A 55 9.05 10.15 18.31
CA THR A 55 9.38 9.75 16.93
C THR A 55 9.33 8.24 16.77
N LEU A 56 9.87 7.49 17.73
CA LEU A 56 9.77 6.02 17.71
C LEU A 56 8.34 5.54 17.88
N GLY A 57 7.55 6.16 18.75
CA GLY A 57 6.13 5.85 18.93
C GLY A 57 5.34 6.08 17.64
N GLY A 58 5.57 7.19 16.95
CA GLY A 58 4.99 7.47 15.65
C GLY A 58 5.39 6.42 14.61
N ALA A 59 6.68 6.10 14.51
CA ALA A 59 7.18 5.09 13.59
C ALA A 59 6.54 3.71 13.85
N VAL A 60 6.53 3.26 15.11
CA VAL A 60 5.99 1.94 15.48
C VAL A 60 4.48 1.88 15.25
N ILE A 61 3.71 2.89 15.71
CA ILE A 61 2.26 2.93 15.50
C ILE A 61 1.94 2.96 14.00
N SER A 62 2.71 3.69 13.21
CA SER A 62 2.52 3.75 11.76
C SER A 62 2.94 2.46 11.04
N ILE A 63 3.96 1.73 11.49
CA ILE A 63 4.29 0.39 10.96
C ILE A 63 3.12 -0.57 11.23
N LEU A 64 2.54 -0.50 12.43
CA LEU A 64 1.44 -1.38 12.82
C LEU A 64 0.15 -1.06 12.06
N THR A 65 -0.17 0.21 11.85
CA THR A 65 -1.42 0.66 11.20
C THR A 65 -1.33 0.81 9.68
N GLN A 66 -0.13 1.00 9.13
CA GLN A 66 0.19 1.17 7.70
C GLN A 66 -0.56 2.28 6.94
N THR A 67 -1.38 3.07 7.62
CA THR A 67 -2.14 4.18 7.03
C THR A 67 -1.63 5.53 7.58
N PRO A 68 -0.81 6.26 6.80
CA PRO A 68 -0.21 7.53 7.25
C PRO A 68 -1.26 8.60 7.54
N ILE A 69 -2.29 8.72 6.69
CA ILE A 69 -3.35 9.74 6.80
C ILE A 69 -4.08 9.63 8.15
N ALA A 70 -4.48 8.40 8.54
CA ALA A 70 -5.14 8.18 9.82
C ALA A 70 -4.23 8.51 11.00
N SER A 71 -2.94 8.18 10.89
CA SER A 71 -1.94 8.46 11.93
C SER A 71 -1.68 9.97 12.11
N VAL A 72 -1.72 10.76 11.02
CA VAL A 72 -1.66 12.22 11.08
C VAL A 72 -2.89 12.80 11.77
N TYR A 73 -4.10 12.33 11.43
CA TYR A 73 -5.32 12.78 12.10
C TYR A 73 -5.32 12.42 13.60
N MET A 74 -4.79 11.26 13.97
CA MET A 74 -4.57 10.86 15.36
C MET A 74 -3.61 11.82 16.07
N ALA A 75 -2.48 12.18 15.45
CA ALA A 75 -1.52 13.12 16.00
C ALA A 75 -2.12 14.53 16.21
N ILE A 76 -2.90 15.02 15.24
CA ILE A 76 -3.61 16.30 15.34
C ILE A 76 -4.69 16.24 16.43
N GLY A 77 -5.44 15.14 16.52
CA GLY A 77 -6.44 14.91 17.57
C GLY A 77 -5.83 14.89 18.97
N PHE A 78 -4.66 14.28 19.14
CA PHE A 78 -3.90 14.31 20.40
C PHE A 78 -3.36 15.71 20.72
N GLY A 79 -2.96 16.47 19.71
CA GLY A 79 -2.63 17.89 19.88
C GLY A 79 -3.80 18.72 20.37
N ASN A 80 -4.99 18.52 19.79
CA ASN A 80 -6.20 19.27 20.12
C ASN A 80 -6.80 18.91 21.48
N SER A 81 -6.67 17.64 21.92
CA SER A 81 -7.13 17.17 23.23
C SER A 81 -6.19 17.55 24.38
N GLY A 82 -5.04 18.17 24.09
CA GLY A 82 -4.02 18.50 25.08
C GLY A 82 -3.21 17.29 25.56
N LEU A 83 -3.44 16.10 24.97
CA LEU A 83 -2.63 14.92 25.24
C LEU A 83 -1.19 15.12 24.76
N TYR A 84 -0.98 15.78 23.61
CA TYR A 84 0.33 16.10 23.05
C TYR A 84 0.53 17.63 22.97
N SER A 85 1.71 18.10 23.38
CA SER A 85 2.15 19.46 23.07
C SER A 85 2.48 19.62 21.58
N ARG A 86 2.45 20.85 21.06
CA ARG A 86 2.76 21.15 19.65
C ARG A 86 4.11 20.56 19.18
N LYS A 87 5.13 20.60 20.05
CA LYS A 87 6.45 20.01 19.77
C LYS A 87 6.37 18.49 19.68
N GLN A 88 5.59 17.85 20.55
CA GLN A 88 5.42 16.39 20.56
C GLN A 88 4.66 15.91 19.31
N VAL A 89 3.61 16.63 18.88
CA VAL A 89 2.88 16.35 17.62
C VAL A 89 3.82 16.37 16.42
N SER A 90 4.62 17.43 16.26
CA SER A 90 5.59 17.53 15.16
C SER A 90 6.60 16.39 15.17
N THR A 91 7.09 15.99 16.35
CA THR A 91 8.08 14.91 16.48
C THR A 91 7.49 13.51 16.31
N PHE A 92 6.20 13.35 16.62
CA PHE A 92 5.45 12.15 16.31
C PHE A 92 5.24 12.02 14.81
N MET A 93 4.83 13.10 14.15
CA MET A 93 4.63 13.15 12.70
C MET A 93 5.91 12.84 11.92
N SER A 94 7.08 13.32 12.38
CA SER A 94 8.36 12.96 11.74
C SER A 94 8.69 11.47 11.83
N GLY A 95 8.12 10.75 12.82
CA GLY A 95 8.26 9.29 12.93
C GLY A 95 7.42 8.53 11.90
N LEU A 96 6.30 9.10 11.46
CA LEU A 96 5.37 8.45 10.52
C LEU A 96 6.05 8.16 9.17
N GLY A 97 6.85 9.10 8.65
CA GLY A 97 7.57 8.91 7.38
C GLY A 97 8.61 7.79 7.45
N LEU A 98 9.25 7.58 8.62
CA LEU A 98 10.22 6.49 8.80
C LEU A 98 9.55 5.10 8.74
N ALA A 99 8.30 4.99 9.19
CA ALA A 99 7.56 3.74 9.21
C ALA A 99 7.36 3.14 7.82
N ALA A 100 7.18 4.01 6.83
CA ALA A 100 6.84 3.60 5.48
C ALA A 100 8.02 2.99 4.70
N VAL A 101 9.24 3.04 5.24
CA VAL A 101 10.40 2.30 4.73
C VAL A 101 10.20 0.78 4.84
N VAL A 102 9.57 0.30 5.91
CA VAL A 102 9.33 -1.14 6.13
C VAL A 102 8.44 -1.76 5.04
N PRO A 103 7.23 -1.24 4.75
CA PRO A 103 6.42 -1.73 3.64
C PRO A 103 7.07 -1.51 2.27
N LEU A 104 7.87 -0.45 2.09
CA LEU A 104 8.61 -0.23 0.84
C LEU A 104 9.59 -1.38 0.58
N TRP A 105 10.36 -1.80 1.59
CA TRP A 105 11.27 -2.94 1.47
C TRP A 105 10.55 -4.24 1.13
N LEU A 106 9.35 -4.42 1.67
CA LEU A 106 8.50 -5.56 1.36
C LEU A 106 8.09 -5.59 -0.13
N ILE A 107 7.94 -4.44 -0.80
CA ILE A 107 7.54 -4.40 -2.21
C ILE A 107 8.75 -4.39 -3.17
N VAL A 108 9.84 -3.71 -2.79
CA VAL A 108 11.03 -3.53 -3.65
C VAL A 108 11.77 -4.85 -3.85
N PHE A 109 11.79 -5.71 -2.84
CA PHE A 109 12.50 -6.99 -2.94
C PHE A 109 11.82 -7.90 -3.98
N ASN A 110 12.61 -8.51 -4.87
CA ASN A 110 12.06 -9.45 -5.85
C ASN A 110 11.87 -10.83 -5.19
N TRP A 111 10.64 -11.09 -4.75
CA TRP A 111 10.29 -12.31 -4.03
C TRP A 111 10.13 -13.54 -4.94
N GLY A 112 10.12 -13.43 -6.27
CA GLY A 112 10.12 -14.57 -7.19
C GLY A 112 9.01 -15.62 -6.96
N TRP A 113 9.31 -16.68 -6.19
CA TRP A 113 8.39 -17.76 -5.83
C TRP A 113 7.97 -17.71 -4.36
N TYR A 114 8.60 -16.82 -3.58
CA TYR A 114 8.36 -16.69 -2.15
C TYR A 114 6.96 -16.20 -1.85
N GLU A 115 6.27 -15.43 -2.72
CA GLU A 115 4.88 -15.02 -2.45
C GLU A 115 3.95 -16.21 -2.20
N LEU A 116 4.11 -17.30 -2.97
CA LEU A 116 3.30 -18.51 -2.85
C LEU A 116 3.64 -19.27 -1.57
N ILE A 117 4.90 -19.22 -1.14
CA ILE A 117 5.37 -19.78 0.13
C ILE A 117 4.75 -19.01 1.30
N PHE A 118 4.81 -17.68 1.28
CA PHE A 118 4.17 -16.81 2.28
C PHE A 118 2.66 -17.07 2.35
N LEU A 119 1.99 -17.18 1.20
CA LEU A 119 0.56 -17.49 1.14
C LEU A 119 0.26 -18.87 1.73
N SER A 120 1.04 -19.89 1.36
CA SER A 120 0.83 -21.27 1.80
C SER A 120 1.07 -21.41 3.31
N ILE A 121 2.18 -20.88 3.82
CA ILE A 121 2.51 -20.91 5.24
C ILE A 121 1.51 -20.08 6.05
N GLY A 122 0.97 -19.00 5.50
CA GLY A 122 -0.04 -18.18 6.17
C GLY A 122 -1.42 -18.82 6.20
N PHE A 123 -1.83 -19.50 5.12
CA PHE A 123 -3.20 -20.00 4.95
C PHE A 123 -3.59 -21.05 5.98
N TYR A 124 -2.76 -22.10 6.16
CA TYR A 124 -3.06 -23.17 7.11
C TYR A 124 -3.27 -22.66 8.55
N PRO A 125 -2.33 -21.94 9.18
CA PRO A 125 -2.54 -21.40 10.52
C PRO A 125 -3.61 -20.30 10.60
N ALA A 126 -3.85 -19.52 9.54
CA ALA A 126 -4.88 -18.48 9.55
C ALA A 126 -6.31 -19.04 9.57
N TYR A 127 -6.56 -20.16 8.90
CA TYR A 127 -7.90 -20.74 8.76
C TYR A 127 -8.13 -22.01 9.58
N LEU A 128 -7.09 -22.82 9.81
CA LEU A 128 -7.18 -24.06 10.59
C LEU A 128 -6.61 -23.93 12.01
N GLY A 129 -5.98 -22.78 12.32
CA GLY A 129 -5.45 -22.53 13.65
C GLY A 129 -6.57 -22.41 14.70
N THR A 130 -6.42 -23.12 15.80
CA THR A 130 -7.34 -23.04 16.95
C THR A 130 -6.89 -22.03 18.01
N ARG A 131 -5.60 -21.68 18.01
CA ARG A 131 -5.02 -20.73 18.97
C ARG A 131 -4.92 -19.34 18.37
N GLU A 132 -5.40 -18.33 19.09
CA GLU A 132 -5.43 -16.93 18.66
C GLU A 132 -4.06 -16.41 18.19
N LYS A 133 -2.98 -16.73 18.91
CA LYS A 133 -1.61 -16.37 18.49
C LYS A 133 -1.17 -17.03 17.19
N SER A 134 -1.55 -18.30 16.98
CA SER A 134 -1.22 -19.03 15.75
C SER A 134 -2.00 -18.46 14.56
N VAL A 135 -3.27 -18.11 14.78
CA VAL A 135 -4.11 -17.47 13.76
C VAL A 135 -3.56 -16.10 13.40
N ALA A 136 -3.17 -15.28 14.40
CA ALA A 136 -2.58 -13.97 14.16
C ALA A 136 -1.24 -14.07 13.40
N PHE A 137 -0.40 -15.06 13.74
CA PHE A 137 0.83 -15.32 12.99
C PHE A 137 0.53 -15.77 11.56
N GLY A 138 -0.43 -16.68 11.35
CA GLY A 138 -0.85 -17.10 10.02
C GLY A 138 -1.37 -15.95 9.16
N ARG A 139 -2.22 -15.09 9.74
CA ARG A 139 -2.75 -13.90 9.07
C ARG A 139 -1.65 -12.88 8.74
N PHE A 140 -0.59 -12.79 9.54
CA PHE A 140 0.59 -11.98 9.21
C PHE A 140 1.26 -12.47 7.92
N PHE A 141 1.62 -13.76 7.81
CA PHE A 141 2.24 -14.29 6.57
C PHE A 141 1.28 -14.22 5.38
N LEU A 142 -0.01 -14.48 5.60
CA LEU A 142 -1.03 -14.38 4.56
C LEU A 142 -1.17 -12.94 4.04
N GLY A 143 -1.24 -11.96 4.95
CA GLY A 143 -1.29 -10.55 4.60
C GLY A 143 -0.07 -10.10 3.81
N THR A 144 1.14 -10.46 4.27
CA THR A 144 2.39 -10.21 3.54
C THR A 144 2.39 -10.87 2.16
N GLY A 145 1.99 -12.14 2.07
CA GLY A 145 1.90 -12.86 0.79
C GLY A 145 0.93 -12.22 -0.19
N LEU A 146 -0.23 -11.77 0.28
CA LEU A 146 -1.21 -11.05 -0.54
C LEU A 146 -0.67 -9.71 -1.05
N VAL A 147 0.05 -8.94 -0.22
CA VAL A 147 0.68 -7.69 -0.68
C VAL A 147 1.68 -7.96 -1.80
N ILE A 148 2.58 -8.94 -1.62
CA ILE A 148 3.59 -9.28 -2.62
C ILE A 148 2.94 -9.79 -3.91
N LEU A 149 1.95 -10.69 -3.80
CA LEU A 149 1.18 -11.21 -4.94
C LEU A 149 0.51 -10.07 -5.71
N GLY A 150 -0.15 -9.16 -4.99
CA GLY A 150 -0.81 -8.00 -5.56
C GLY A 150 0.17 -7.10 -6.30
N THR A 151 1.36 -6.85 -5.75
CA THR A 151 2.43 -6.11 -6.46
C THR A 151 2.85 -6.83 -7.73
N ARG A 152 3.06 -8.16 -7.70
CA ARG A 152 3.43 -8.92 -8.91
C ARG A 152 2.37 -8.82 -9.99
N LEU A 153 1.09 -8.96 -9.63
CA LEU A 153 -0.02 -8.78 -10.56
C LEU A 153 -0.03 -7.37 -11.17
N LEU A 154 0.29 -6.36 -10.36
CA LEU A 154 0.44 -4.98 -10.80
C LEU A 154 1.57 -4.82 -11.82
N LYS A 155 2.74 -5.42 -11.57
CA LYS A 155 3.88 -5.40 -12.50
C LYS A 155 3.56 -6.09 -13.82
N VAL A 156 2.89 -7.24 -13.78
CA VAL A 156 2.46 -7.96 -14.99
C VAL A 156 1.42 -7.15 -15.78
N GLY A 157 0.43 -6.57 -15.09
CA GLY A 157 -0.59 -5.73 -15.72
C GLY A 157 0.01 -4.48 -16.36
N LEU A 158 0.92 -3.79 -15.66
CA LEU A 158 1.59 -2.60 -16.18
C LEU A 158 2.64 -2.93 -17.25
N GLY A 159 3.29 -4.09 -17.23
CA GLY A 159 4.20 -4.51 -18.30
C GLY A 159 3.52 -4.68 -19.67
N SER A 160 2.18 -4.83 -19.70
CA SER A 160 1.38 -4.89 -20.93
C SER A 160 1.00 -3.52 -21.52
N LEU A 161 1.34 -2.43 -20.82
CA LEU A 161 1.10 -1.05 -21.26
C LEU A 161 1.69 -0.68 -22.64
N PRO A 162 2.87 -1.14 -23.11
CA PRO A 162 3.43 -0.63 -24.36
C PRO A 162 2.66 -1.18 -25.56
N GLN A 163 2.18 -2.42 -25.46
CA GLN A 163 1.31 -3.03 -26.46
C GLN A 163 -0.05 -2.32 -26.52
N MET A 164 -0.59 -1.86 -25.38
CA MET A 164 -1.82 -1.08 -25.34
C MET A 164 -1.65 0.35 -25.86
N ALA A 165 -0.56 1.03 -25.52
CA ALA A 165 -0.26 2.37 -26.03
C ALA A 165 -0.12 2.35 -27.56
N PHE A 166 0.46 1.28 -28.12
CA PHE A 166 0.55 1.07 -29.56
C PHE A 166 -0.83 0.87 -30.22
N VAL A 167 -1.70 0.04 -29.63
CA VAL A 167 -3.09 -0.17 -30.13
C VAL A 167 -3.92 1.11 -30.01
N LEU A 168 -3.85 1.80 -28.88
CA LEU A 168 -4.53 3.08 -28.66
C LEU A 168 -4.05 4.17 -29.62
N TYR A 169 -2.75 4.24 -29.92
CA TYR A 169 -2.18 5.18 -30.88
C TYR A 169 -2.64 4.89 -32.32
N GLN A 170 -2.65 3.61 -32.71
CA GLN A 170 -3.08 3.19 -34.04
C GLN A 170 -4.57 3.47 -34.29
N ASP A 171 -5.43 3.31 -33.28
CA ASP A 171 -6.86 3.59 -33.39
C ASP A 171 -7.23 5.05 -33.13
N PHE A 172 -6.45 5.82 -32.35
CA PHE A 172 -6.62 7.28 -32.20
C PHE A 172 -6.50 8.01 -33.53
N PHE A 173 -5.65 7.51 -34.43
CA PHE A 173 -5.47 8.07 -35.77
C PHE A 173 -6.45 7.51 -36.81
N SER A 174 -7.20 6.44 -36.48
CA SER A 174 -7.99 5.67 -37.47
C SER A 174 -9.50 5.67 -37.22
N GLY A 175 -10.01 6.13 -36.08
CA GLY A 175 -11.45 6.06 -35.78
C GLY A 175 -12.02 7.18 -34.89
N PRO A 176 -13.34 7.41 -34.90
CA PRO A 176 -14.03 8.34 -34.01
C PRO A 176 -14.12 7.74 -32.60
N VAL A 177 -13.04 7.80 -31.85
CA VAL A 177 -13.00 7.33 -30.47
C VAL A 177 -13.77 8.27 -29.54
N ASN A 178 -14.70 7.73 -28.75
CA ASN A 178 -15.43 8.47 -27.72
C ASN A 178 -14.48 8.84 -26.57
N LEU A 179 -13.78 9.96 -26.72
CA LEU A 179 -12.84 10.52 -25.74
C LEU A 179 -13.44 10.61 -24.32
N ILE A 180 -14.75 10.87 -24.25
CA ILE A 180 -15.52 10.97 -23.00
C ILE A 180 -15.56 9.63 -22.25
N ALA A 181 -15.69 8.50 -22.96
CA ALA A 181 -15.72 7.18 -22.32
C ALA A 181 -14.36 6.83 -21.69
N ILE A 182 -13.26 7.04 -22.41
CA ILE A 182 -11.90 6.79 -21.91
C ILE A 182 -11.60 7.68 -20.69
N LEU A 183 -11.94 8.98 -20.76
CA LEU A 183 -11.76 9.90 -19.64
C LEU A 183 -12.60 9.49 -18.42
N SER A 184 -13.83 9.02 -18.62
CA SER A 184 -14.70 8.59 -17.51
C SER A 184 -14.13 7.38 -16.77
N ILE A 185 -13.56 6.40 -17.48
CA ILE A 185 -12.98 5.20 -16.88
C ILE A 185 -11.68 5.55 -16.11
N CYS A 186 -10.83 6.42 -16.68
CA CYS A 186 -9.65 6.94 -15.99
C CYS A 186 -10.04 7.69 -14.70
N TRP A 187 -11.07 8.53 -14.74
CA TRP A 187 -11.56 9.25 -13.56
C TRP A 187 -12.10 8.33 -12.47
N ILE A 188 -12.87 7.30 -12.85
CA ILE A 188 -13.36 6.29 -11.91
C ILE A 188 -12.19 5.55 -11.26
N PHE A 189 -11.15 5.21 -12.02
CA PHE A 189 -9.95 4.56 -11.49
C PHE A 189 -9.19 5.45 -10.51
N VAL A 190 -9.02 6.74 -10.81
CA VAL A 190 -8.39 7.71 -9.89
C VAL A 190 -9.20 7.87 -8.61
N LEU A 191 -10.54 7.96 -8.71
CA LEU A 191 -11.42 8.01 -7.54
C LEU A 191 -11.31 6.74 -6.68
N LEU A 192 -11.21 5.57 -7.32
CA LEU A 192 -11.05 4.30 -6.64
C LEU A 192 -9.71 4.26 -5.89
N LEU A 193 -8.60 4.67 -6.52
CA LEU A 193 -7.31 4.79 -5.83
C LEU A 193 -7.37 5.76 -4.63
N PHE A 194 -8.07 6.89 -4.77
CA PHE A 194 -8.23 7.87 -3.69
C PHE A 194 -9.08 7.34 -2.52
N ALA A 195 -10.14 6.57 -2.83
CA ALA A 195 -11.01 5.96 -1.82
C ALA A 195 -10.29 4.94 -0.94
N MET A 196 -9.25 4.30 -1.48
CA MET A 196 -8.58 3.18 -0.84
C MET A 196 -7.64 3.58 0.31
N ARG A 197 -7.17 4.84 0.36
CA ARG A 197 -6.34 5.44 1.44
C ARG A 197 -5.11 4.63 1.88
N SER A 198 -4.72 3.60 1.13
CA SER A 198 -3.61 2.72 1.48
C SER A 198 -2.31 3.28 0.94
N LEU A 199 -1.26 3.20 1.76
CA LEU A 199 0.10 3.57 1.40
C LEU A 199 0.72 2.59 0.38
N LEU A 200 0.39 1.30 0.48
CA LEU A 200 1.05 0.23 -0.27
C LEU A 200 0.69 0.23 -1.77
N VAL A 201 -0.55 0.58 -2.12
CA VAL A 201 -1.02 0.60 -3.51
C VAL A 201 -0.26 1.62 -4.37
N PRO A 202 -0.20 2.93 -4.01
CA PRO A 202 0.53 3.90 -4.81
C PRO A 202 2.03 3.61 -4.86
N LEU A 203 2.65 3.13 -3.75
CA LEU A 203 4.06 2.69 -3.77
C LEU A 203 4.30 1.56 -4.76
N ALA A 204 3.44 0.54 -4.77
CA ALA A 204 3.54 -0.58 -5.70
C ALA A 204 3.35 -0.15 -7.16
N ILE A 205 2.43 0.78 -7.44
CA ILE A 205 2.23 1.35 -8.78
C ILE A 205 3.49 2.10 -9.23
N THR A 206 4.05 2.98 -8.40
CA THR A 206 5.26 3.75 -8.75
C THR A 206 6.45 2.84 -9.03
N LEU A 207 6.66 1.81 -8.21
CA LEU A 207 7.72 0.84 -8.42
C LEU A 207 7.51 0.02 -9.68
N ALA A 208 6.28 -0.42 -9.95
CA ALA A 208 5.97 -1.17 -11.16
C ALA A 208 6.13 -0.32 -12.43
N LEU A 209 5.81 0.97 -12.38
CA LEU A 209 6.05 1.91 -13.48
C LEU A 209 7.54 2.20 -13.69
N PHE A 210 8.33 2.22 -12.61
CA PHE A 210 9.79 2.32 -12.69
C PHE A 210 10.41 1.05 -13.29
N ASP A 211 10.00 -0.13 -12.83
CA ASP A 211 10.49 -1.42 -13.36
C ASP A 211 10.15 -1.63 -14.85
N ALA A 212 9.04 -1.06 -15.31
CA ALA A 212 8.62 -1.09 -16.71
C ALA A 212 9.21 0.06 -17.55
N ASP A 213 10.17 0.82 -17.00
CA ASP A 213 10.91 1.92 -17.66
C ASP A 213 10.01 3.08 -18.16
N TYR A 214 8.83 3.26 -17.56
CA TYR A 214 7.91 4.35 -17.91
C TYR A 214 8.25 5.67 -17.22
N ILE A 215 8.88 5.61 -16.05
CA ILE A 215 9.15 6.77 -15.20
C ILE A 215 10.64 6.84 -14.92
N SER A 216 11.26 8.01 -15.17
CA SER A 216 12.65 8.23 -14.82
C SER A 216 12.85 8.20 -13.29
N GLY A 217 14.02 7.75 -12.83
CA GLY A 217 14.31 7.61 -11.40
C GLY A 217 14.07 8.88 -10.57
N ILE A 218 14.20 10.07 -11.17
CA ILE A 218 13.97 11.36 -10.50
C ILE A 218 12.49 11.55 -10.16
N TYR A 219 11.59 11.24 -11.08
CA TYR A 219 10.15 11.36 -10.84
C TYR A 219 9.65 10.28 -9.87
N ALA A 220 10.21 9.06 -9.96
CA ALA A 220 9.91 7.99 -9.01
C ALA A 220 10.30 8.39 -7.57
N THR A 221 11.53 8.88 -7.37
CA THR A 221 11.99 9.32 -6.03
C THR A 221 11.20 10.50 -5.48
N SER A 222 10.89 11.50 -6.31
CA SER A 222 10.07 12.65 -5.90
C SER A 222 8.67 12.24 -5.46
N PHE A 223 8.04 11.31 -6.18
CA PHE A 223 6.71 10.82 -5.86
C PHE A 223 6.70 9.93 -4.61
N LEU A 224 7.74 9.11 -4.42
CA LEU A 224 7.95 8.36 -3.19
C LEU A 224 8.06 9.30 -1.98
N ILE A 225 8.87 10.36 -2.08
CA ILE A 225 9.00 11.35 -1.00
C ILE A 225 7.67 12.08 -0.72
N ALA A 226 6.85 12.34 -1.74
CA ALA A 226 5.56 13.00 -1.57
C ALA A 226 4.49 12.12 -0.87
N ILE A 227 4.65 10.79 -0.93
CA ILE A 227 3.73 9.82 -0.31
C ILE A 227 4.11 9.52 1.16
N LEU A 228 5.39 9.65 1.50
CA LEU A 228 5.97 9.38 2.83
C LEU A 228 5.74 10.54 3.81
#